data_AF-Q5MGT2-F1
#
_entry.id   AF-Q5MGT2-F1
#
_cell.length_a   1.000
_cell.length_b   1.000
_cell.length_c   1.000
_cell.angle_alpha   90.00
_cell.angle_beta   90.00
_cell.angle_gamma   90.00
#
_symmetry.space_group_name_H-M   'P 1'
#
loop_
_entity.id
_entity.type
_entity.pdbx_description
1 polymer ?
#
loop_
_entity_poly.entity_id
_entity_poly.type
_entity_poly.pdbx_seq_one_letter_code
_entity_poly.pdbx_strand_id
1 'polypeptide(L)' 'KLLNVSKLNPEQVQKNYEHLFKGNDKSVGGSFYLQSKVVRAKERLDEELRIQDQEDREKGQMPKT' A
#
# COMPACT_ATOMS: atom_id res chain seq x y z
N LYS A 1 11.74 -2.88 3.06
CA LYS A 1 10.33 -2.89 2.59
C LYS A 1 9.43 -3.44 3.69
N LEU A 2 8.54 -2.63 4.27
CA LEU A 2 7.72 -3.02 5.45
C LEU A 2 6.54 -3.93 5.10
N LEU A 3 5.94 -3.79 3.91
CA LEU A 3 4.77 -4.58 3.47
C LEU A 3 5.11 -5.81 2.61
N ASN A 4 6.40 -6.10 2.43
CA ASN A 4 6.92 -7.21 1.61
C ASN A 4 6.24 -7.36 0.23
N VAL A 5 6.02 -6.25 -0.47
CA VAL A 5 5.39 -6.24 -1.80
C VAL A 5 6.44 -5.98 -2.88
N SER A 6 6.55 -6.91 -3.83
CA SER A 6 7.52 -6.84 -4.94
C SER A 6 6.91 -6.30 -6.24
N LYS A 7 5.61 -6.55 -6.47
CA LYS A 7 4.78 -5.93 -7.50
C LYS A 7 3.57 -5.29 -6.82
N LEU A 8 3.25 -4.04 -7.14
CA LEU A 8 2.10 -3.30 -6.61
C LEU A 8 0.79 -3.97 -7.04
N ASN A 9 0.38 -5.03 -6.34
CA ASN A 9 -0.96 -5.60 -6.43
C ASN A 9 -1.80 -5.04 -5.27
N PRO A 10 -2.85 -4.24 -5.54
CA PRO A 10 -3.71 -3.65 -4.51
C PRO A 10 -4.27 -4.66 -3.50
N GLU A 11 -4.69 -5.85 -3.95
CA GLU A 11 -5.24 -6.88 -3.07
C GLU A 11 -4.18 -7.43 -2.09
N GLN A 12 -2.96 -7.64 -2.58
CA GLN A 12 -1.86 -8.12 -1.75
C GLN A 12 -1.43 -7.06 -0.72
N VAL A 13 -1.43 -5.77 -1.12
CA VAL A 13 -1.17 -4.65 -0.21
C VAL A 13 -2.20 -4.63 0.91
N GLN A 14 -3.49 -4.71 0.57
CA GLN A 14 -4.59 -4.70 1.53
C GLN A 14 -4.51 -5.89 2.50
N LYS A 15 -4.31 -7.11 1.97
CA LYS A 15 -4.20 -8.32 2.80
C LYS A 15 -3.01 -8.26 3.76
N ASN A 16 -1.85 -7.81 3.29
CA ASN A 16 -0.65 -7.68 4.12
C ASN A 16 -0.82 -6.57 5.17
N TYR A 17 -1.45 -5.45 4.81
CA TYR A 17 -1.80 -4.38 5.73
C TYR A 17 -2.70 -4.88 6.86
N GLU A 18 -3.81 -5.55 6.54
CA GLU A 18 -4.74 -6.06 7.55
C GLU A 18 -4.08 -7.04 8.52
N HIS A 19 -3.26 -7.96 7.99
CA HIS A 19 -2.53 -8.91 8.81
C HIS A 19 -1.58 -8.22 9.78
N LEU A 20 -0.74 -7.29 9.28
CA LEU A 20 0.23 -6.57 10.11
C LEU A 20 -0.46 -5.58 11.07
N PHE A 21 -1.53 -4.94 10.65
CA PHE A 21 -2.26 -3.99 11.48
C PHE A 21 -2.94 -4.68 12.66
N LYS A 22 -3.62 -5.81 12.40
CA LYS A 22 -4.27 -6.61 13.45
C LYS A 22 -3.26 -7.26 14.40
N GLY A 23 -2.13 -7.74 13.87
CA GLY A 23 -1.06 -8.33 14.67
C GLY A 23 -0.34 -7.32 15.58
N ASN A 24 -0.44 -6.01 15.29
CA ASN A 24 0.16 -4.94 16.09
C ASN A 24 -0.86 -4.17 16.93
N ASP A 25 -2.07 -4.71 17.13
CA ASP A 25 -3.06 -4.09 17.99
C ASP A 25 -2.58 -4.05 19.46
N LYS A 26 -2.83 -2.92 20.15
CA LYS A 26 -2.42 -2.74 21.55
C LYS A 26 -3.04 -3.76 22.48
N SER A 27 -4.26 -4.24 22.19
CA SER A 27 -4.98 -5.23 23.01
C SER A 27 -4.29 -6.60 23.04
N VAL A 28 -3.46 -6.91 22.04
CA VAL A 28 -2.71 -8.18 21.95
C VAL A 28 -1.21 -8.00 22.25
N GLY A 29 -0.82 -6.89 22.87
CA GLY A 29 0.58 -6.59 23.18
C GLY A 29 1.37 -5.95 22.04
N GLY A 30 0.68 -5.45 21.01
CA GLY A 30 1.29 -4.72 19.91
C GLY A 30 1.72 -3.29 20.27
N SER A 31 2.50 -2.67 19.37
CA SER A 31 3.02 -1.31 19.55
C SER A 31 2.30 -0.32 18.65
N PHE A 32 1.82 0.78 19.24
CA PHE A 32 1.25 1.91 18.50
C PHE A 32 2.20 2.45 17.44
N TYR A 33 3.49 2.48 17.77
CA TYR A 33 4.50 3.00 16.87
C TYR A 33 4.64 2.12 15.63
N LEU A 34 4.66 0.79 15.81
CA LEU A 34 4.72 -0.16 14.70
C LEU A 34 3.46 -0.13 13.86
N GLN A 35 2.29 -0.11 14.51
CA GLN A 35 1.00 0.06 13.83
C GLN A 35 0.96 1.35 12.99
N SER A 36 1.44 2.45 13.54
CA SER A 36 1.55 3.73 12.82
C SER A 36 2.48 3.63 11.61
N LYS A 37 3.61 2.91 11.71
CA LYS A 37 4.49 2.66 10.55
C LYS A 37 3.84 1.80 9.47
N VAL A 38 3.03 0.81 9.86
CA VAL A 38 2.25 -0.01 8.91
C VAL A 38 1.23 0.85 8.16
N VAL A 39 0.54 1.76 8.85
CA VAL A 39 -0.38 2.73 8.23
C VAL A 39 0.36 3.62 7.24
N ARG A 40 1.48 4.24 7.66
CA ARG A 40 2.28 5.10 6.76
C ARG A 40 2.79 4.36 5.52
N ALA A 41 3.19 3.10 5.68
CA ALA A 41 3.63 2.27 4.56
C ALA A 41 2.49 2.00 3.58
N LYS A 42 1.26 1.80 4.07
CA LYS A 42 0.07 1.61 3.22
C LYS A 42 -0.29 2.88 2.47
N GLU A 43 -0.34 4.03 3.16
CA GLU A 43 -0.60 5.35 2.54
C GLU A 43 0.35 5.62 1.36
N ARG A 44 1.64 5.29 1.53
CA ARG A 44 2.63 5.48 0.46
C ARG A 44 2.38 4.58 -0.75
N LEU A 45 2.02 3.32 -0.53
CA LEU A 45 1.73 2.38 -1.63
C LEU A 45 0.43 2.73 -2.35
N ASP A 46 -0.60 3.17 -1.62
CA ASP A 46 -1.86 3.61 -2.19
C ASP A 46 -1.64 4.83 -3.11
N GLU A 47 -0.78 5.77 -2.72
CA GLU A 47 -0.42 6.91 -3.56
C GLU A 47 0.39 6.49 -4.80
N GLU A 48 1.33 5.55 -4.67
CA GLU A 48 2.07 5.00 -5.82
C GLU A 48 1.13 4.28 -6.81
N LEU A 49 0.11 3.55 -6.33
CA LEU A 49 -0.94 2.97 -7.18
C LEU A 49 -1.73 4.04 -7.92
N ARG A 50 -2.09 5.12 -7.24
CA ARG A 50 -2.86 6.23 -7.82
C ARG A 50 -2.09 6.92 -8.92
N ILE A 51 -0.80 7.19 -8.70
CA ILE A 51 0.09 7.79 -9.71
C ILE A 51 0.23 6.85 -10.91
N GLN A 52 0.43 5.55 -10.69
CA GLN A 52 0.54 4.56 -11.78
C GLN A 52 -0.74 4.49 -12.63
N ASP A 53 -1.93 4.46 -12.01
CA ASP A 53 -3.21 4.46 -12.73
C ASP A 53 -3.41 5.77 -13.52
N GLN A 54 -2.94 6.91 -12.99
CA GLN A 54 -2.94 8.17 -13.74
C GLN A 54 -2.00 8.13 -14.96
N GLU A 55 -0.75 7.69 -14.78
CA GLU A 55 0.20 7.56 -15.88
C GLU A 55 -0.27 6.60 -16.97
N ASP A 56 -0.89 5.47 -16.58
CA ASP A 56 -1.39 4.46 -17.53
C ASP A 56 -2.57 5.02 -18.35
N ARG A 57 -3.44 5.83 -17.73
CA ARG A 57 -4.52 6.53 -18.43
C ARG A 57 -4.01 7.60 -19.38
N GLU A 58 -3.00 8.37 -18.99
CA GLU A 58 -2.38 9.39 -19.83
C GLU A 58 -1.66 8.77 -21.04
N LYS A 59 -0.93 7.67 -20.84
CA LYS A 59 -0.27 6.92 -21.93
C LYS A 59 -1.28 6.28 -22.89
N GLY A 60 -2.44 5.85 -22.39
CA GLY A 60 -3.54 5.33 -23.21
C GLY A 60 -4.25 6.39 -24.06
N GLN A 61 -4.13 7.67 -23.72
CA GLN A 61 -4.78 8.79 -24.41
C GLN A 61 -3.90 9.49 -25.45
N MET A 62 -2.61 9.14 -25.59
CA MET A 62 -1.80 9.70 -26.69
C MET A 62 -2.34 9.19 -28.04
N PRO A 63 -2.87 10.08 -28.92
CA PRO A 63 -3.22 9.67 -30.26
C PRO A 63 -1.92 9.30 -30.98
N LYS A 64 -1.89 8.09 -31.56
CA LYS A 64 -0.82 7.69 -32.47
C LYS A 64 -0.87 8.64 -33.68
N THR A 65 0.00 9.64 -33.72
CA THR A 65 0.35 10.38 -34.94
C THR A 65 1.27 9.55 -35.81
#